data_AF-A0A7C6AN61-F1
#
_entry.id   AF-A0A7C6AN61-F1
#
_cell.length_a   1.000
_cell.length_b   1.000
_cell.length_c   1.000
_cell.angle_alpha   90.00
_cell.angle_beta   90.00
_cell.angle_gamma   90.00
#
_symmetry.space_group_name_H-M   'P 1'
#
loop_
_entity.id
_entity.type
_entity.pdbx_description
1 polymer ?
#
loop_
_entity_poly.entity_id
_entity_poly.type
_entity_poly.pdbx_seq_one_letter_code
_entity_poly.pdbx_strand_id
1 'polypeptide(L)'
;MTKQKSAQNEALTVYSFDEAYQGALDYFKGDELAAKVWVTKYALKDSFGNIYERSPEDMHWRIANEIARIEKKYPNPMSAQEIYELLKDFKYIVPQGSPMSGIGNN
;
A
#
# COMPACT_ATOMS: atom_id res chain seq x y z
N MET A 1 28.81 -17.58 -20.75
CA MET A 1 27.35 -17.81 -20.85
C MET A 1 26.68 -17.06 -19.71
N THR A 2 26.36 -15.79 -19.93
CA THR A 2 25.75 -14.94 -18.89
C THR A 2 24.27 -14.81 -19.25
N LYS A 3 23.41 -15.55 -18.56
CA LYS A 3 21.95 -15.43 -18.73
C LYS A 3 21.53 -14.09 -18.14
N GLN A 4 21.30 -13.13 -19.01
CA GLN A 4 20.56 -11.90 -18.72
C GLN A 4 19.14 -12.30 -18.30
N LYS A 5 18.79 -12.10 -17.02
CA LYS A 5 17.39 -12.18 -16.57
C LYS A 5 16.65 -11.04 -17.25
N SER A 6 15.79 -11.40 -18.20
CA SER A 6 14.79 -10.51 -18.79
C SER A 6 13.95 -9.90 -17.69
N ALA A 7 13.94 -8.57 -17.57
CA ALA A 7 12.92 -7.86 -16.82
C ALA A 7 11.58 -8.16 -17.51
N GLN A 8 10.79 -9.04 -16.90
CA GLN A 8 9.41 -9.22 -17.30
C GLN A 8 8.69 -7.93 -16.86
N ASN A 9 8.15 -7.17 -17.81
CA ASN A 9 7.15 -6.15 -17.53
C ASN A 9 5.93 -6.88 -16.98
N GLU A 10 5.86 -7.06 -15.67
CA GLU A 10 4.64 -7.49 -15.00
C GLU A 10 3.62 -6.36 -15.18
N ALA A 11 2.51 -6.66 -15.85
CA ALA A 11 1.41 -5.72 -15.93
C ALA A 11 0.93 -5.41 -14.50
N LEU A 12 0.87 -4.13 -14.14
CA LEU A 12 0.35 -3.71 -12.84
C LEU A 12 -1.09 -4.24 -12.70
N THR A 13 -1.37 -4.88 -11.56
CA THR A 13 -2.72 -5.35 -11.26
C THR A 13 -3.60 -4.14 -10.98
N VAL A 14 -4.73 -4.05 -11.67
CA VAL A 14 -5.73 -3.00 -11.49
C VAL A 14 -6.98 -3.62 -10.90
N TYR A 15 -7.51 -2.99 -9.86
CA TYR A 15 -8.75 -3.37 -9.20
C TYR A 15 -9.88 -2.43 -9.61
N SER A 16 -11.08 -2.97 -9.71
CA SER A 16 -12.30 -2.18 -9.74
C SER A 16 -12.57 -1.55 -8.38
N PHE A 17 -13.45 -0.55 -8.35
CA PHE A 17 -13.91 0.06 -7.10
C PHE A 17 -14.53 -0.99 -6.17
N ASP A 18 -15.36 -1.90 -6.70
CA ASP A 18 -16.06 -2.91 -5.90
C ASP A 18 -15.10 -3.93 -5.29
N GLU A 19 -14.05 -4.33 -6.01
CA GLU A 19 -13.02 -5.23 -5.49
C GLU A 19 -12.22 -4.59 -4.35
N ALA A 20 -11.81 -3.33 -4.54
CA ALA A 20 -11.10 -2.57 -3.51
C ALA A 20 -12.01 -2.26 -2.31
N TYR A 21 -13.29 -2.00 -2.56
CA TYR A 21 -14.29 -1.78 -1.52
C TYR A 21 -14.52 -3.03 -0.69
N GLN A 22 -14.66 -4.20 -1.33
CA GLN A 22 -14.83 -5.45 -0.59
C GLN A 22 -13.60 -5.78 0.25
N GLY A 23 -12.39 -5.61 -0.29
CA GLY A 23 -11.15 -5.81 0.47
C GLY A 23 -11.03 -4.86 1.66
N ALA A 24 -11.42 -3.59 1.48
CA ALA A 24 -11.47 -2.62 2.58
C ALA A 24 -12.57 -2.92 3.60
N LEU A 25 -13.74 -3.40 3.16
CA LEU A 25 -14.86 -3.76 4.03
C LEU A 25 -14.48 -4.92 4.94
N ASP A 26 -13.81 -5.94 4.39
CA ASP A 26 -13.28 -7.07 5.15
C ASP A 26 -12.24 -6.60 6.18
N TYR A 27 -11.32 -5.73 5.76
CA TYR A 27 -10.30 -5.14 6.63
C TYR A 27 -10.92 -4.36 7.81
N PHE A 28 -11.93 -3.53 7.54
CA PHE A 28 -12.63 -2.74 8.55
C PHE A 28 -13.79 -3.48 9.22
N LYS A 29 -13.89 -4.80 9.05
CA LYS A 29 -14.86 -5.66 9.75
C LYS A 29 -16.32 -5.23 9.53
N GLY A 30 -16.65 -4.80 8.32
CA GLY A 30 -18.00 -4.39 7.93
C GLY A 30 -18.31 -2.89 8.08
N ASP A 31 -17.34 -2.04 8.46
CA ASP A 31 -17.53 -0.59 8.46
C ASP A 31 -17.52 -0.03 7.02
N GLU A 32 -18.73 0.13 6.45
CA GLU A 32 -18.93 0.62 5.09
C GLU A 32 -18.40 2.03 4.87
N LEU A 33 -18.49 2.91 5.88
CA LEU A 33 -18.04 4.29 5.76
C LEU A 33 -16.52 4.34 5.68
N ALA A 34 -15.83 3.62 6.57
CA ALA A 34 -14.37 3.54 6.56
C ALA A 34 -13.86 2.93 5.24
N ALA A 35 -14.49 1.83 4.79
CA ALA A 35 -14.14 1.18 3.53
C ALA A 35 -14.29 2.14 2.34
N LYS A 36 -15.44 2.80 2.20
CA LYS A 36 -15.70 3.74 1.09
C LYS A 36 -14.75 4.95 1.12
N VAL A 37 -14.48 5.50 2.30
CA VAL A 37 -13.54 6.62 2.46
C VAL A 37 -12.15 6.19 2.04
N TRP A 38 -11.67 5.02 2.48
CA TRP A 38 -10.35 4.53 2.11
C TRP A 38 -10.19 4.36 0.59
N VAL A 39 -11.11 3.66 -0.08
CA VAL A 39 -11.05 3.47 -1.54
C VAL A 39 -11.05 4.82 -2.27
N THR A 40 -11.86 5.77 -1.79
CA THR A 40 -12.00 7.08 -2.46
C THR A 40 -10.77 7.99 -2.26
N LYS A 41 -10.17 7.96 -1.07
CA LYS A 41 -9.19 8.97 -0.64
C LYS A 41 -7.76 8.47 -0.56
N TYR A 42 -7.56 7.19 -0.26
CA TYR A 42 -6.25 6.67 0.16
C TYR A 42 -5.74 5.50 -0.67
N ALA A 43 -6.62 4.69 -1.27
CA ALA A 43 -6.20 3.67 -2.21
C ALA A 43 -5.37 4.31 -3.34
N LEU A 44 -4.21 3.70 -3.62
CA LEU A 44 -3.31 4.19 -4.65
C LEU A 44 -4.00 4.16 -6.01
N LYS A 45 -4.01 5.31 -6.68
CA LYS A 45 -4.64 5.48 -8.00
C LYS A 45 -3.88 6.46 -8.88
N ASP A 46 -4.03 6.29 -10.18
CA ASP A 46 -3.52 7.24 -11.17
C ASP A 46 -4.57 8.31 -11.55
N SER A 47 -4.19 9.19 -12.47
CA SER A 47 -5.07 10.24 -13.01
C SER A 47 -6.25 9.72 -13.83
N PHE A 48 -6.19 8.47 -14.30
CA PHE A 48 -7.27 7.82 -15.05
C PHE A 48 -8.25 7.09 -14.12
N GLY A 49 -7.95 7.03 -12.83
CA GLY A 49 -8.78 6.38 -11.82
C GLY A 49 -8.53 4.88 -11.68
N ASN A 50 -7.47 4.35 -12.27
CA ASN A 50 -7.08 2.95 -12.05
C ASN A 50 -6.63 2.78 -10.60
N ILE A 51 -7.16 1.77 -9.90
CA ILE A 51 -6.84 1.47 -8.49
C ILE A 51 -5.83 0.34 -8.44
N TYR A 52 -4.76 0.50 -7.68
CA TYR A 52 -3.65 -0.45 -7.61
C TYR A 52 -3.57 -1.21 -6.28
N GLU A 53 -4.48 -0.92 -5.36
CA GLU A 53 -4.54 -1.54 -4.02
C GLU A 53 -5.93 -2.10 -3.77
N ARG A 54 -5.98 -3.36 -3.34
CA ARG A 54 -7.23 -4.04 -3.04
C ARG A 54 -7.70 -3.74 -1.62
N SER A 55 -6.79 -3.47 -0.69
CA SER A 55 -7.14 -3.24 0.71
C SER A 55 -6.15 -2.31 1.44
N PRO A 56 -6.51 -1.78 2.62
CA PRO A 56 -5.58 -1.02 3.46
C PRO A 56 -4.29 -1.78 3.82
N GLU A 57 -4.32 -3.11 3.82
CA GLU A 57 -3.11 -3.92 4.04
C GLU A 57 -2.06 -3.71 2.94
N ASP A 58 -2.48 -3.60 1.67
CA ASP A 58 -1.57 -3.34 0.55
C ASP A 58 -0.89 -1.98 0.71
N MET A 59 -1.66 -0.98 1.15
CA MET A 59 -1.16 0.36 1.48
C MET A 59 -0.13 0.32 2.59
N HIS A 60 -0.38 -0.42 3.68
CA HIS A 60 0.58 -0.56 4.78
C HIS A 60 1.89 -1.17 4.30
N TRP A 61 1.82 -2.20 3.46
CA TRP A 61 3.00 -2.80 2.86
C TRP A 61 3.74 -1.86 1.91
N ARG A 62 3.03 -1.10 1.08
CA ARG A 62 3.65 -0.09 0.21
C ARG A 62 4.43 0.93 1.03
N ILE A 63 3.80 1.51 2.06
CA ILE A 63 4.43 2.50 2.93
C ILE A 63 5.63 1.88 3.65
N ALA A 64 5.47 0.69 4.22
CA ALA A 64 6.52 0.01 4.96
C ALA A 64 7.75 -0.30 4.09
N ASN A 65 7.54 -0.76 2.86
CA ASN A 65 8.62 -1.04 1.92
C ASN A 65 9.37 0.22 1.49
N GLU A 66 8.66 1.33 1.29
CA GLU A 66 9.29 2.60 0.92
C GLU A 66 10.09 3.19 2.08
N ILE A 67 9.58 3.13 3.31
CA ILE A 67 10.35 3.53 4.50
C ILE A 67 11.57 2.62 4.65
N ALA A 68 11.42 1.30 4.59
CA ALA A 68 12.52 0.35 4.70
C ALA A 68 13.60 0.54 3.63
N ARG A 69 13.22 0.99 2.42
CA ARG A 69 14.17 1.36 1.36
C ARG A 69 15.06 2.53 1.77
N ILE A 70 14.50 3.52 2.47
CA ILE A 70 15.23 4.68 2.99
C ILE A 70 16.03 4.32 4.25
N GLU A 71 15.48 3.51 5.15
CA GLU A 71 16.12 3.05 6.39
C GLU A 71 17.51 2.44 6.16
N LYS A 72 17.71 1.73 5.04
CA LYS A 72 19.01 1.15 4.63
C LYS A 72 20.17 2.15 4.55
N LYS A 73 19.88 3.46 4.54
CA LYS A 73 20.89 4.53 4.53
C LYS A 73 21.40 4.88 5.93
N TYR A 74 20.83 4.32 6.99
CA TYR A 74 21.13 4.65 8.38
C TYR A 74 21.77 3.47 9.12
N PRO A 75 22.53 3.71 10.21
CA PRO A 75 23.30 2.66 10.90
C PRO A 75 22.46 1.53 11.52
N ASN A 76 21.22 1.79 11.92
CA ASN A 76 20.31 0.84 12.56
C ASN A 76 18.99 0.78 11.79
N PRO A 77 18.96 0.17 10.60
CA PRO A 77 17.79 0.19 9.73
C PRO A 77 16.67 -0.67 10.31
N MET A 78 15.44 -0.16 10.28
CA MET A 78 14.25 -1.00 10.48
C MET A 78 13.91 -1.81 9.23
N SER A 79 13.44 -3.04 9.43
CA SER A 79 12.91 -3.88 8.36
C SER A 79 11.48 -3.45 7.97
N ALA A 80 11.07 -3.78 6.74
CA ALA A 80 9.69 -3.53 6.29
C ALA A 80 8.65 -4.22 7.18
N GLN A 81 8.96 -5.42 7.69
CA GLN A 81 8.07 -6.13 8.62
C GLN A 81 7.88 -5.34 9.92
N GLU A 82 8.96 -4.83 10.54
CA GLU A 82 8.86 -4.04 11.77
C GLU A 82 8.05 -2.76 11.57
N ILE A 83 8.21 -2.11 10.42
CA ILE A 83 7.44 -0.91 10.07
C ILE A 83 5.97 -1.26 9.81
N TYR A 84 5.70 -2.32 9.05
CA TYR A 84 4.34 -2.80 8.78
C TYR A 84 3.59 -3.10 10.08
N GLU A 85 4.22 -3.75 11.06
CA GLU A 85 3.61 -4.08 12.35
C GLU A 85 3.20 -2.83 13.16
N LEU A 86 3.83 -1.69 12.92
CA LEU A 86 3.45 -0.40 13.53
C LEU A 86 2.28 0.27 12.79
N LEU A 87 2.18 0.04 11.49
CA LEU A 87 1.16 0.62 10.60
C LEU A 87 -0.15 -0.18 10.60
N LYS A 88 -0.05 -1.51 10.69
CA LYS A 88 -1.19 -2.41 10.55
C LYS A 88 -2.28 -2.10 11.57
N ASP A 89 -3.52 -2.31 11.15
CA ASP A 89 -4.72 -2.00 11.92
C ASP A 89 -4.85 -0.53 12.37
N PHE A 90 -4.01 0.38 11.88
CA PHE A 90 -3.94 1.77 12.34
C PHE A 90 -3.76 1.89 13.87
N LYS A 91 -3.15 0.87 14.50
CA LYS A 91 -3.17 0.69 15.95
C LYS A 91 -2.21 1.61 16.68
N TYR A 92 -0.98 1.72 16.18
CA TYR A 92 0.09 2.48 16.81
C TYR A 92 0.42 3.75 16.04
N ILE A 93 0.47 3.66 14.71
CA ILE A 93 0.75 4.78 13.82
C ILE A 93 -0.38 4.90 12.80
N VAL A 94 -0.91 6.12 12.68
CA VAL A 94 -1.82 6.49 11.60
C VAL A 94 -1.05 7.46 10.69
N PRO A 95 -0.68 7.04 9.46
CA PRO A 95 0.02 7.93 8.55
C PRO A 95 -0.87 9.11 8.15
N GLN A 96 -0.24 10.22 7.81
CA GLN A 96 -0.96 11.39 7.28
C GLN A 96 -1.52 11.09 5.88
N GLY A 97 -2.55 11.84 5.47
CA GLY A 97 -3.26 11.61 4.22
C GLY A 97 -2.35 11.61 2.99
N SER A 98 -1.41 12.55 2.88
CA SER A 98 -0.49 12.62 1.73
C SER A 98 0.46 11.42 1.62
N PRO A 99 1.12 10.96 2.69
CA PRO A 99 1.81 9.67 2.68
C PRO A 99 0.92 8.51 2.25
N MET A 100 -0.28 8.36 2.84
CA MET A 100 -1.18 7.25 2.51
C MET A 100 -1.50 7.19 1.02
N SER A 101 -1.79 8.34 0.40
CA SER A 101 -2.21 8.38 -1.01
C SER A 101 -1.09 8.14 -2.04
N GLY A 102 0.20 8.18 -1.68
CA GLY A 102 1.23 8.14 -2.74
C GLY A 102 2.67 7.81 -2.41
N ILE A 103 3.08 7.67 -1.14
CA ILE A 103 4.47 7.25 -0.87
C ILE A 103 4.71 5.83 -1.40
N GLY A 104 5.84 5.60 -2.08
CA GLY A 104 6.19 4.26 -2.59
C GLY A 104 5.41 3.80 -3.82
N ASN A 105 4.85 4.73 -4.60
CA ASN A 105 4.07 4.45 -5.82
C ASN A 105 4.94 4.26 -7.09
N ASN A 106 6.03 3.49 -6.96
CA ASN A 106 7.01 3.29 -8.04
C ASN A 106 6.42 2.58 -9.26
#